data_AF-A0A7S4IGX4-F1
#
_entry.id   AF-A0A7S4IGX4-F1
#
_cell.length_a   1.000
_cell.length_b   1.000
_cell.length_c   1.000
_cell.angle_alpha   90.00
_cell.angle_beta   90.00
_cell.angle_gamma   90.00
#
_symmetry.space_group_name_H-M   'P 1'
#
loop_
_entity.id
_entity.type
_entity.pdbx_description
1 polymer ?
#
loop_
_entity_poly.entity_id
_entity_poly.type
_entity_poly.pdbx_seq_one_letter_code
_entity_poly.pdbx_strand_id
1 'polypeptide(L)'
;LGSGIIQRVRRFTDSGDDRKSFTLSRDDSAGQFGSDTAELSSFLKSHSTSELGKRELVVNEIIITEKQYLADLALLINDFLEPMRNMNIPKESLQKIFGNIEVIHNINSDVLADLETRLE
;
A
#
# COMPACT_ATOMS: atom_id res chain seq x y z
N LEU A 1 2.97 9.69 -11.79
CA LEU A 1 4.09 9.44 -10.86
C LEU A 1 3.51 9.43 -9.46
N GLY A 2 3.55 8.27 -8.80
CA GLY A 2 3.20 8.06 -7.38
C GLY A 2 1.73 8.14 -7.02
N SER A 3 0.96 7.06 -7.19
CA SER A 3 -0.31 6.90 -6.47
C SER A 3 -0.12 5.89 -5.36
N GLY A 4 0.05 6.40 -4.14
CA GLY A 4 0.19 5.59 -2.93
C GLY A 4 -1.08 4.78 -2.68
N ILE A 5 -0.97 3.46 -2.75
CA ILE A 5 -2.03 2.55 -2.32
C ILE A 5 -1.76 2.21 -0.86
N ILE A 6 -2.37 2.98 0.03
CA ILE A 6 -2.55 2.57 1.43
C ILE A 6 -4.05 2.55 1.77
N GLN A 7 -4.43 1.44 2.41
CA GLN A 7 -5.64 1.16 3.21
C GLN A 7 -6.89 0.59 2.50
N ARG A 8 -7.28 -0.63 2.92
CA ARG A 8 -8.39 -0.77 3.90
C ARG A 8 -8.46 -2.17 4.53
N VAL A 9 -8.26 -2.23 5.84
CA VAL A 9 -8.58 -3.39 6.69
C VAL A 9 -10.12 -3.54 6.74
N ARG A 10 -10.66 -4.64 6.19
CA ARG A 10 -12.09 -4.99 6.34
C ARG A 10 -12.31 -5.74 7.65
N ARG A 11 -13.01 -5.11 8.59
CA ARG A 11 -13.59 -5.78 9.77
C ARG A 11 -14.72 -6.71 9.30
N PHE A 12 -14.60 -8.00 9.62
CA PHE A 12 -15.70 -8.96 9.59
C PHE A 12 -16.66 -8.64 10.75
N THR A 13 -17.95 -8.51 10.45
CA THR A 13 -19.03 -8.81 11.40
C THR A 13 -20.00 -9.72 10.69
N ASP A 14 -20.06 -10.95 11.19
CA ASP A 14 -21.03 -11.99 10.87
C ASP A 14 -22.41 -11.66 11.45
N SER A 15 -23.44 -12.35 10.95
CA SER A 15 -24.78 -12.53 11.52
C SER A 15 -25.92 -11.64 11.00
N GLY A 16 -26.77 -12.24 10.16
CA GLY A 16 -28.22 -12.35 10.43
C GLY A 16 -29.15 -11.17 10.10
N ASP A 17 -29.79 -11.28 8.95
CA ASP A 17 -31.23 -11.07 8.68
C ASP A 17 -31.90 -9.67 8.80
N ASP A 18 -32.51 -9.28 7.69
CA ASP A 18 -33.69 -8.41 7.47
C ASP A 18 -33.95 -7.19 8.37
N ARG A 19 -33.87 -5.98 7.77
CA ARG A 19 -35.02 -5.06 7.63
C ARG A 19 -34.67 -3.68 7.03
N LYS A 20 -35.48 -3.34 6.02
CA LYS A 20 -35.97 -2.00 5.63
C LYS A 20 -35.02 -1.10 4.82
N SER A 21 -35.36 -1.04 3.53
CA SER A 21 -35.16 0.07 2.62
C SER A 21 -35.36 1.44 3.30
N PHE A 22 -34.32 2.25 3.33
CA PHE A 22 -34.42 3.67 3.63
C PHE A 22 -33.84 4.44 2.43
N THR A 23 -34.72 4.82 1.51
CA THR A 23 -34.37 5.71 0.40
C THR A 23 -34.19 7.11 0.95
N LEU A 24 -32.93 7.51 1.18
CA LEU A 24 -32.53 8.90 1.37
C LEU A 24 -31.94 9.38 0.05
N SER A 25 -32.76 10.10 -0.73
CA SER A 25 -32.30 10.94 -1.83
C SER A 25 -31.37 12.02 -1.25
N ARG A 26 -30.09 11.98 -1.58
CA ARG A 26 -29.12 13.05 -1.31
C ARG A 26 -28.15 13.18 -2.48
N ASP A 27 -28.33 14.30 -3.17
CA ASP A 27 -27.46 15.07 -4.06
C ASP A 27 -26.27 14.37 -4.76
N ASP A 28 -26.36 14.37 -6.09
CA ASP A 28 -25.30 14.08 -7.05
C ASP A 28 -24.03 14.89 -6.78
N SER A 29 -22.96 14.21 -6.36
CA SER A 29 -21.57 14.41 -6.78
C SER A 29 -20.67 13.42 -6.05
N ALA A 30 -20.89 12.13 -6.26
CA ALA A 30 -19.99 11.07 -5.82
C ALA A 30 -19.10 10.66 -7.00
N GLY A 31 -17.83 11.06 -6.93
CA GLY A 31 -16.80 10.66 -7.88
C GLY A 31 -16.78 9.15 -8.10
N GLN A 32 -16.61 8.81 -9.37
CA GLN A 32 -16.48 7.49 -9.98
C GLN A 32 -15.43 6.61 -9.25
N PHE A 33 -15.82 5.92 -8.16
CA PHE A 33 -14.93 4.97 -7.46
C PHE A 33 -15.55 3.57 -7.32
N GLY A 34 -16.70 3.33 -7.96
CA GLY A 34 -17.37 2.02 -8.00
C GLY A 34 -17.00 1.15 -9.21
N SER A 35 -16.41 1.72 -10.26
CA SER A 35 -16.13 1.00 -11.53
C SER A 35 -14.97 0.02 -11.39
N ASP A 36 -13.88 0.48 -10.77
CA ASP A 36 -12.58 -0.19 -10.87
C ASP A 36 -12.52 -1.53 -10.09
N THR A 37 -13.35 -1.69 -9.06
CA THR A 37 -13.44 -2.95 -8.30
C THR A 37 -14.32 -3.99 -9.00
N ALA A 38 -15.37 -3.55 -9.69
CA ALA A 38 -16.17 -4.38 -10.58
C ALA A 38 -15.35 -4.80 -11.81
N GLU A 39 -14.51 -3.91 -12.32
CA GLU A 39 -13.57 -4.20 -13.40
C GLU A 39 -12.47 -5.17 -12.97
N LEU A 40 -11.83 -4.98 -11.81
CA LEU A 40 -10.84 -5.95 -11.31
C LEU A 40 -11.46 -7.31 -10.98
N SER A 41 -12.65 -7.35 -10.41
CA SER A 41 -13.34 -8.61 -10.12
C SER A 41 -13.80 -9.32 -11.40
N SER A 42 -14.25 -8.59 -12.42
CA SER A 42 -14.58 -9.17 -13.72
C SER A 42 -13.33 -9.60 -14.50
N PHE A 43 -12.21 -8.88 -14.35
CA PHE A 43 -10.91 -9.21 -14.92
C PHE A 43 -10.30 -10.48 -14.30
N LEU A 44 -10.40 -10.63 -12.97
CA LEU A 44 -9.98 -11.84 -12.24
C LEU A 44 -10.97 -13.01 -12.38
N LYS A 45 -12.18 -12.76 -12.87
CA LYS A 45 -13.19 -13.78 -13.16
C LYS A 45 -13.14 -14.24 -14.61
N SER A 46 -12.63 -13.40 -15.52
CA SER A 46 -12.38 -13.77 -16.94
C SER A 46 -11.10 -14.57 -17.11
N HIS A 47 -10.11 -14.41 -16.22
CA HIS A 47 -8.94 -15.29 -16.13
C HIS A 47 -9.17 -16.35 -15.06
N SER A 48 -9.59 -17.55 -15.47
CA SER A 48 -9.66 -18.76 -14.64
C SER A 48 -8.27 -19.22 -14.19
N THR A 49 -7.59 -18.41 -13.38
CA THR A 49 -6.41 -18.84 -12.64
C THR A 49 -6.88 -19.58 -11.40
N SER A 50 -6.31 -20.76 -11.15
CA SER A 50 -6.53 -21.52 -9.93
C SER A 50 -6.28 -20.63 -8.69
N GLU A 51 -6.79 -20.99 -7.52
CA GLU A 51 -6.53 -20.23 -6.29
C GLU A 51 -5.02 -19.97 -6.06
N LEU A 52 -4.17 -20.88 -6.55
CA LEU A 52 -2.72 -20.74 -6.58
C LEU A 52 -2.23 -19.56 -7.44
N GLY A 53 -2.79 -19.38 -8.66
CA GLY A 53 -2.43 -18.25 -9.52
C GLY A 53 -2.86 -16.89 -8.93
N LYS A 54 -3.96 -16.85 -8.17
CA LYS A 54 -4.35 -15.63 -7.43
C LYS A 54 -3.39 -15.32 -6.29
N ARG A 55 -2.89 -16.34 -5.59
CA ARG A 55 -1.87 -16.16 -4.53
C ARG A 55 -0.58 -15.61 -5.11
N GLU A 56 -0.13 -16.14 -6.24
CA GLU A 56 1.09 -15.68 -6.93
C GLU A 56 0.97 -14.21 -7.36
N LEU A 57 -0.16 -13.80 -7.94
CA LEU A 57 -0.41 -12.40 -8.30
C LEU A 57 -0.33 -11.46 -7.08
N VAL A 58 -0.94 -11.84 -5.96
CA VAL A 58 -0.92 -11.02 -4.74
C VAL A 58 0.48 -10.91 -4.16
N VAL A 59 1.25 -12.01 -4.15
CA VAL A 59 2.62 -11.98 -3.62
C VAL A 59 3.53 -11.14 -4.52
N ASN A 60 3.38 -11.25 -5.84
CA ASN A 60 4.11 -10.40 -6.77
C ASN A 60 3.79 -8.91 -6.59
N GLU A 61 2.51 -8.57 -6.39
CA GLU A 61 2.10 -7.20 -6.09
C GLU A 61 2.75 -6.68 -4.80
N ILE A 62 2.78 -7.50 -3.73
CA ILE A 62 3.46 -7.15 -2.48
C ILE A 62 4.95 -6.86 -2.73
N ILE A 63 5.66 -7.72 -3.45
CA ILE A 63 7.09 -7.54 -3.73
C ILE A 63 7.34 -6.26 -4.55
N ILE A 64 6.55 -6.04 -5.59
CA ILE A 64 6.69 -4.86 -6.46
C ILE A 64 6.43 -3.57 -5.67
N THR A 65 5.35 -3.55 -4.90
CA THR A 65 4.99 -2.37 -4.10
C THR A 65 6.00 -2.11 -2.98
N GLU A 66 6.55 -3.15 -2.35
CA GLU A 66 7.61 -3.04 -1.34
C GLU A 66 8.92 -2.51 -1.92
N LYS A 67 9.32 -2.97 -3.12
CA LYS A 67 10.47 -2.41 -3.86
C LYS A 67 10.32 -0.92 -4.12
N GLN A 68 9.13 -0.51 -4.55
CA GLN A 68 8.86 0.91 -4.77
C GLN A 68 8.92 1.70 -3.46
N TYR A 69 8.37 1.17 -2.38
CA TYR A 69 8.43 1.80 -1.06
C TYR A 69 9.87 2.00 -0.58
N LEU A 70 10.74 0.99 -0.72
CA LEU A 70 12.16 1.10 -0.39
C LEU A 70 12.89 2.13 -1.27
N ALA A 71 12.58 2.19 -2.56
CA ALA A 71 13.14 3.21 -3.45
C ALA A 71 12.75 4.64 -3.00
N ASP A 72 11.50 4.83 -2.58
CA ASP A 72 11.03 6.12 -2.07
C ASP A 72 11.70 6.48 -0.74
N LEU A 73 11.88 5.51 0.17
CA LEU A 73 12.63 5.71 1.41
C LEU A 73 14.10 6.06 1.15
N ALA A 74 14.76 5.37 0.21
CA ALA A 74 16.13 5.66 -0.18
C ALA A 74 16.26 7.08 -0.77
N LEU A 75 15.30 7.51 -1.59
CA LEU A 75 15.23 8.87 -2.10
C LEU A 75 15.11 9.91 -0.97
N LEU A 76 14.23 9.67 0.00
CA LEU A 76 14.10 10.56 1.17
C LEU A 76 15.39 10.64 2.00
N ILE A 77 16.11 9.52 2.14
CA ILE A 77 17.38 9.48 2.86
C ILE A 77 18.46 10.23 2.08
N ASN A 78 18.65 9.88 0.81
CA ASN A 78 19.79 10.34 0.01
C ASN A 78 19.63 11.78 -0.49
N ASP A 79 18.42 12.18 -0.90
CA ASP A 79 18.20 13.47 -1.56
C ASP A 79 17.69 14.55 -0.59
N PHE A 80 17.23 14.16 0.60
CA PHE A 80 16.71 15.09 1.60
C PHE A 80 17.45 15.00 2.93
N LEU A 81 17.39 13.85 3.62
CA LEU A 81 17.94 13.72 4.97
C LEU A 81 19.46 13.96 5.00
N GLU A 82 20.21 13.33 4.10
CA GLU A 82 21.67 13.47 4.02
C GLU A 82 22.12 14.90 3.70
N PRO A 83 21.59 15.58 2.65
CA PRO A 83 21.88 16.99 2.41
C PRO A 83 21.52 17.89 3.60
N MET A 84 20.38 17.64 4.26
CA MET A 84 19.93 18.44 5.40
C MET A 84 20.77 18.23 6.66
N ARG A 85 21.38 17.06 6.85
CA ARG A 85 22.36 16.80 7.93
C ARG A 85 23.61 17.67 7.79
N ASN A 86 23.99 18.00 6.55
CA ASN A 86 25.12 18.88 6.25
C ASN A 86 24.76 20.37 6.33
N MET A 87 23.49 20.71 6.54
CA MET A 87 23.04 22.06 6.81
C MET A 87 23.04 22.35 8.32
N ASN A 88 22.93 23.62 8.70
CA ASN A 88 22.93 24.05 10.11
C ASN A 88 21.59 23.77 10.84
N ILE A 89 20.92 22.65 10.51
CA ILE A 89 19.62 22.24 11.05
C ILE A 89 19.86 21.36 12.29
N PRO A 90 19.19 21.65 13.42
CA PRO A 90 19.32 20.82 14.62
C PRO A 90 18.93 19.36 14.36
N LYS A 91 19.75 18.42 14.83
CA LYS A 91 19.48 16.98 14.72
C LYS A 91 18.12 16.58 15.29
N GLU A 92 17.68 17.21 16.38
CA GLU A 92 16.36 16.95 16.96
C GLU A 92 15.20 17.31 16.01
N SER A 93 15.34 18.40 15.25
CA SER A 93 14.36 18.79 14.24
C SER A 93 14.32 17.78 13.10
N LEU A 94 15.48 17.32 12.62
CA LEU A 94 15.55 16.27 11.61
C LEU A 94 14.94 14.96 12.12
N GLN A 95 15.22 14.57 13.37
CA GLN A 95 14.64 13.38 13.99
C GLN A 95 13.11 13.49 14.14
N LYS A 96 12.56 14.67 14.41
CA LYS A 96 11.10 14.88 14.49
C LYS A 96 10.42 14.78 13.12
N ILE A 97 11.10 15.18 12.05
CA ILE A 97 10.55 15.18 10.69
C ILE A 97 10.68 13.80 10.04
N PHE A 98 11.89 13.22 10.09
CA PHE A 98 12.21 11.97 9.41
C PHE A 98 12.07 10.74 10.31
N GLY A 99 11.99 10.91 11.62
CA GLY A 99 11.87 9.79 12.56
C GLY A 99 13.03 8.80 12.42
N ASN A 100 12.71 7.52 12.47
CA ASN A 100 13.66 6.42 12.35
C ASN A 100 13.73 5.87 10.91
N ILE A 101 13.64 6.74 9.91
CA ILE A 101 13.51 6.35 8.49
C ILE A 101 14.61 5.38 8.01
N GLU A 102 15.86 5.54 8.45
CA GLU A 102 16.97 4.63 8.09
C GLU A 102 16.76 3.23 8.68
N VAL A 103 16.27 3.15 9.92
CA VAL A 103 15.97 1.86 10.56
C VAL A 103 14.79 1.18 9.85
N ILE A 104 13.75 1.95 9.52
CA ILE A 104 12.59 1.47 8.78
C ILE A 104 13.03 0.95 7.40
N HIS A 105 13.86 1.70 6.67
CA HIS A 105 14.40 1.26 5.39
C HIS A 105 15.16 -0.08 5.51
N ASN A 106 16.06 -0.20 6.48
CA ASN A 106 16.86 -1.42 6.66
C ASN A 106 16.00 -2.64 6.99
N ILE A 107 15.05 -2.51 7.94
CA ILE A 107 14.15 -3.61 8.31
C ILE A 107 13.30 -4.05 7.11
N ASN A 108 12.74 -3.10 6.35
CA ASN A 108 11.93 -3.43 5.17
C ASN A 108 12.78 -4.06 4.06
N SER A 109 14.05 -3.66 3.92
CA SER A 109 14.98 -4.29 2.99
C SER A 109 15.25 -5.75 3.35
N ASP A 110 15.40 -6.07 4.64
CA ASP A 110 15.57 -7.44 5.11
C ASP A 110 14.30 -8.26 4.84
N VAL A 111 13.13 -7.69 5.15
CA VAL A 111 11.82 -8.34 4.87
C VAL A 111 11.64 -8.61 3.38
N LEU A 112 11.98 -7.65 2.51
CA LEU A 112 11.89 -7.84 1.06
C LEU A 112 12.81 -8.97 0.59
N ALA A 113 14.06 -9.02 1.06
CA ALA A 113 14.99 -10.08 0.71
C ALA A 113 14.48 -11.46 1.13
N ASP A 114 13.87 -11.56 2.32
CA ASP A 114 13.23 -12.79 2.80
C ASP A 114 12.02 -13.20 1.94
N LEU A 115 11.24 -12.23 1.44
CA LEU A 115 10.09 -12.48 0.57
C LEU A 115 10.52 -12.97 -0.81
N GLU A 116 11.57 -12.38 -1.39
CA GLU A 116 12.13 -12.78 -2.69
C GLU A 116 12.73 -14.19 -2.62
N THR A 117 13.50 -14.49 -1.57
CA THR A 117 14.14 -15.80 -1.37
C THR A 117 13.12 -16.94 -1.30
N ARG A 118 11.90 -16.67 -0.79
CA ARG A 118 10.85 -17.68 -0.65
C ARG A 118 10.03 -17.90 -1.93
N LEU A 119 10.26 -17.06 -2.95
CA LEU A 119 9.58 -17.14 -4.24
C LEU A 119 10.46 -17.80 -5.33
N GLU A 120 11.78 -17.82 -5.13
CA GLU A 120 12.76 -18.62 -5.89
C GLU A 120 12.74 -20.11 -5.49
#